data_AF-A0A2D5XCN2-F1
#
_entry.id   AF-A0A2D5XCN2-F1
#
_cell.length_a   1.000
_cell.length_b   1.000
_cell.length_c   1.000
_cell.angle_alpha   90.00
_cell.angle_beta   90.00
_cell.angle_gamma   90.00
#
_symmetry.space_group_name_H-M   'P 1'
#
loop_
_entity.id
_entity.type
_entity.pdbx_description
1 polymer ?
#
loop_
_entity_poly.entity_id
_entity_poly.type
_entity_poly.pdbx_seq_one_letter_code
_entity_poly.pdbx_strand_id
1 'polypeptide(L)'
;MFWLTKQTEKRISQMNNLLAASFANVKNDTQNIFKWLNFLYQQNQDQQQQIKQLQLELSYIPKKPEDIRKIIDTYYSFDNITERIKLLNEKIDSLQVQKPHIEHTGLYEIKQRLTSLEEQKRATIREKVIKRVTRNSKEYVKSLILSYIRKYSQISGLQLKDMVVHDQGLCSKSSFYRLLEEIESTDEIGIAKKGKQKYYLYKPIKQN
;
A
#
# COMPACT_ATOMS: atom_id res chain seq x y z
N MET A 1 -22.42 17.23 -86.02
CA MET A 1 -22.34 15.96 -85.26
C MET A 1 -21.02 15.75 -84.49
N PHE A 2 -19.89 16.34 -84.90
CA PHE A 2 -18.57 16.14 -84.25
C PHE A 2 -18.40 16.68 -82.81
N TRP A 3 -19.28 17.57 -82.33
CA TRP A 3 -19.15 18.16 -80.99
C TRP A 3 -19.69 17.27 -79.87
N LEU A 4 -20.68 16.43 -80.18
CA LEU A 4 -21.30 15.51 -79.22
C LEU A 4 -20.34 14.37 -78.85
N THR A 5 -19.56 13.87 -79.80
CA THR A 5 -18.58 12.79 -79.59
C THR A 5 -17.42 13.21 -78.69
N LYS A 6 -16.96 14.46 -78.78
CA LYS A 6 -15.88 14.98 -77.94
C LYS A 6 -16.29 15.15 -76.47
N GLN A 7 -17.56 15.44 -76.21
CA GLN A 7 -18.09 15.56 -74.84
C GLN A 7 -18.32 14.20 -74.19
N THR A 8 -18.76 13.19 -74.96
CA THR A 8 -18.90 11.82 -74.47
C THR A 8 -17.55 11.18 -74.17
N GLU A 9 -16.53 11.39 -75.00
CA GLU A 9 -15.16 10.92 -74.73
C GLU A 9 -14.59 11.48 -73.42
N LYS A 10 -14.78 12.79 -73.17
CA LYS A 10 -14.36 13.40 -71.89
C LYS A 10 -15.08 12.80 -70.69
N ARG A 11 -16.39 12.55 -70.78
CA ARG A 11 -17.16 11.91 -69.69
C ARG A 11 -16.71 10.48 -69.45
N ILE A 12 -16.44 9.72 -70.51
CA ILE A 12 -15.92 8.35 -70.40
C ILE A 12 -14.53 8.34 -69.74
N SER A 13 -13.65 9.27 -70.13
CA SER A 13 -12.33 9.41 -69.48
C SER A 13 -12.45 9.78 -67.99
N GLN A 14 -13.34 10.71 -67.64
CA GLN A 14 -13.62 11.06 -66.26
C GLN A 14 -14.16 9.87 -65.45
N MET A 15 -15.10 9.10 -66.03
CA MET A 15 -15.65 7.91 -65.40
C MET A 15 -14.58 6.84 -65.19
N ASN A 16 -13.71 6.61 -66.18
CA ASN A 16 -12.59 5.67 -66.06
C ASN A 16 -11.60 6.12 -64.97
N ASN A 17 -11.32 7.41 -64.85
CA ASN A 17 -10.46 7.94 -63.78
C ASN A 17 -11.09 7.76 -62.40
N LEU A 18 -12.41 8.00 -62.27
CA LEU A 18 -13.13 7.79 -61.01
C LEU A 18 -13.18 6.31 -60.63
N LEU A 19 -13.38 5.41 -61.59
CA LEU A 19 -13.35 3.97 -61.37
C LEU A 19 -11.95 3.53 -60.96
N ALA A 20 -10.91 3.97 -61.67
CA ALA A 20 -9.52 3.66 -61.32
C ALA A 20 -9.16 4.15 -59.91
N ALA A 21 -9.57 5.36 -59.54
CA ALA A 21 -9.38 5.89 -58.19
C ALA A 21 -10.14 5.07 -57.14
N SER A 22 -11.38 4.67 -57.43
CA SER A 22 -12.19 3.86 -56.53
C SER A 22 -11.57 2.47 -56.30
N PHE A 23 -11.09 1.80 -57.35
CA PHE A 23 -10.39 0.52 -57.23
C PHE A 23 -9.04 0.67 -56.50
N ALA A 24 -8.32 1.76 -56.72
CA ALA A 24 -7.09 2.04 -55.97
C ALA A 24 -7.37 2.22 -54.47
N ASN A 25 -8.46 2.92 -54.11
CA ASN A 25 -8.88 3.08 -52.73
C ASN A 25 -9.25 1.74 -52.10
N VAL A 26 -10.08 0.93 -52.77
CA VAL A 26 -10.44 -0.42 -52.28
C VAL A 26 -9.19 -1.29 -52.08
N LYS A 27 -8.23 -1.22 -53.00
CA LYS A 27 -6.96 -1.93 -52.87
C LYS A 27 -6.17 -1.46 -51.65
N ASN A 28 -6.07 -0.15 -51.43
CA ASN A 28 -5.40 0.43 -50.27
C ASN A 28 -6.09 0.03 -48.97
N ASP A 29 -7.42 0.07 -48.93
CA ASP A 29 -8.22 -0.33 -47.77
C ASP A 29 -8.03 -1.81 -47.45
N THR A 30 -8.04 -2.67 -48.48
CA THR A 30 -7.76 -4.10 -48.33
C THR A 30 -6.36 -4.32 -47.74
N GLN A 31 -5.34 -3.60 -48.24
CA GLN A 31 -3.99 -3.67 -47.68
C GLN A 31 -3.92 -3.19 -46.23
N ASN A 32 -4.65 -2.13 -45.89
CA ASN A 32 -4.72 -1.62 -44.52
C ASN A 32 -5.39 -2.63 -43.59
N ILE A 33 -6.49 -3.26 -44.02
CA ILE A 33 -7.15 -4.33 -43.27
C ILE A 33 -6.18 -5.49 -43.02
N PHE A 34 -5.41 -5.92 -44.03
CA PHE A 34 -4.40 -6.97 -43.84
C PHE A 34 -3.29 -6.56 -42.85
N LYS A 35 -2.82 -5.30 -42.90
CA LYS A 35 -1.86 -4.80 -41.91
C LYS A 35 -2.43 -4.84 -40.49
N TRP A 36 -3.67 -4.39 -40.31
CA TRP A 36 -4.35 -4.43 -39.01
C TRP A 36 -4.58 -5.86 -38.53
N LEU A 37 -4.97 -6.77 -39.41
CA LEU A 37 -5.16 -8.17 -39.07
C LEU A 37 -3.85 -8.82 -38.60
N ASN A 38 -2.74 -8.55 -39.28
CA ASN A 38 -1.42 -9.04 -38.87
C ASN A 38 -0.99 -8.42 -37.53
N PHE A 39 -1.21 -7.12 -37.34
CA PHE A 39 -0.92 -6.46 -36.07
C PHE A 39 -1.73 -7.04 -34.90
N LEU A 40 -3.03 -7.24 -35.10
CA LEU A 40 -3.91 -7.83 -34.09
C LEU A 40 -3.54 -9.28 -33.79
N TYR A 41 -3.12 -10.05 -34.80
CA TYR A 41 -2.63 -11.40 -34.61
C TYR A 41 -1.36 -11.43 -33.75
N GLN A 42 -0.39 -10.56 -34.07
CA GLN A 42 0.85 -10.42 -33.30
C GLN A 42 0.56 -10.04 -31.84
N GLN A 43 -0.28 -9.03 -31.62
CA GLN A 43 -0.70 -8.60 -30.28
C GLN A 43 -1.37 -9.73 -29.49
N ASN A 44 -2.21 -10.54 -30.14
CA ASN A 44 -2.86 -11.67 -29.49
C ASN A 44 -1.82 -12.72 -29.04
N GLN A 45 -0.82 -13.00 -29.88
CA GLN A 45 0.27 -13.91 -29.51
C GLN A 45 1.08 -13.39 -28.30
N ASP A 46 1.43 -12.11 -28.30
CA ASP A 46 2.18 -11.49 -27.19
C ASP A 46 1.39 -11.55 -25.88
N GLN A 47 0.08 -11.25 -25.94
CA GLN A 47 -0.81 -11.36 -24.77
C GLN A 47 -0.90 -12.80 -24.26
N GLN A 48 -0.99 -13.79 -25.15
CA GLN A 48 -1.00 -15.20 -24.75
C GLN A 48 0.31 -15.62 -24.07
N GLN A 49 1.45 -15.10 -24.52
CA GLN A 49 2.74 -15.34 -23.87
C GLN A 49 2.79 -14.74 -22.46
N GLN A 50 2.34 -13.49 -22.30
CA GLN A 50 2.26 -12.85 -20.98
C GLN A 50 1.34 -13.62 -20.02
N ILE A 51 0.18 -14.08 -20.50
CA ILE A 51 -0.74 -14.90 -19.69
C ILE A 51 -0.05 -16.19 -19.24
N LYS A 52 0.68 -16.88 -20.12
CA LYS A 52 1.42 -18.10 -19.76
C LYS A 52 2.51 -17.82 -18.72
N GLN A 53 3.23 -16.71 -18.86
CA GLN A 53 4.24 -16.31 -17.87
C GLN A 53 3.61 -16.04 -16.50
N LEU A 54 2.52 -15.26 -16.45
CA LEU A 54 1.80 -14.99 -15.20
C LEU A 54 1.23 -16.26 -14.57
N GLN A 55 0.73 -17.20 -15.37
CA GLN A 55 0.27 -18.50 -14.87
C GLN A 55 1.40 -19.31 -14.23
N LEU A 56 2.60 -19.25 -14.84
CA LEU A 56 3.80 -19.90 -14.31
C LEU A 56 4.26 -19.22 -13.02
N GLU A 57 4.30 -17.89 -12.95
CA GLU A 57 4.60 -17.14 -11.71
C GLU A 57 3.60 -17.47 -10.58
N LEU A 58 2.30 -17.49 -10.89
CA LEU A 58 1.25 -17.89 -9.94
C LEU A 58 1.35 -19.36 -9.50
N SER A 59 2.04 -20.22 -10.26
CA SER A 59 2.25 -21.62 -9.89
C SER A 59 3.30 -21.79 -8.78
N TYR A 60 4.26 -20.85 -8.68
CA TYR A 60 5.27 -20.84 -7.63
C TYR A 60 4.77 -20.27 -6.29
N ILE A 61 3.60 -19.63 -6.30
CA ILE A 61 2.98 -19.13 -5.08
C ILE A 61 2.35 -20.32 -4.33
N PRO A 62 2.72 -20.56 -3.06
CA PRO A 62 2.12 -21.63 -2.26
C PRO A 62 0.61 -21.36 -2.10
N LYS A 63 -0.22 -22.17 -2.76
CA LYS A 63 -1.68 -21.99 -2.77
C LYS A 63 -2.36 -22.56 -1.53
N LYS A 64 -1.69 -23.48 -0.83
CA LYS A 64 -2.22 -24.11 0.37
C LYS A 64 -1.62 -23.46 1.62
N PRO A 65 -2.43 -23.23 2.67
CA PRO A 65 -1.94 -22.70 3.94
C PRO A 65 -0.90 -23.62 4.60
N GLU A 66 -0.91 -24.92 4.27
CA GLU A 66 0.07 -25.90 4.73
C GLU A 66 1.48 -25.65 4.18
N ASP A 67 1.59 -25.20 2.93
CA ASP A 67 2.89 -24.91 2.29
C ASP A 67 3.49 -23.63 2.87
N ILE A 68 2.65 -22.64 3.17
CA ILE A 68 3.04 -21.42 3.89
C ILE A 68 3.54 -21.79 5.28
N ARG A 69 2.82 -22.67 5.99
CA ARG A 69 3.21 -23.15 7.32
C ARG A 69 4.55 -23.87 7.29
N LYS A 70 4.78 -24.76 6.32
CA LYS A 70 6.08 -25.43 6.14
C LYS A 70 7.22 -24.45 5.88
N ILE A 71 7.01 -23.42 5.06
CA ILE A 71 8.03 -22.39 4.79
C ILE A 71 8.34 -21.62 6.08
N ILE A 72 7.32 -21.23 6.84
CA ILE A 72 7.49 -20.54 8.14
C ILE A 72 8.23 -21.45 9.11
N ASP A 73 7.82 -22.70 9.26
CA ASP A 73 8.44 -23.65 10.18
C ASP A 73 9.90 -23.96 9.79
N THR A 74 10.23 -23.92 8.49
CA THR A 74 11.60 -24.12 7.99
C THR A 74 12.49 -22.89 8.26
N TYR A 75 11.97 -21.68 8.09
CA TYR A 75 12.74 -20.44 8.27
C TYR A 75 12.77 -19.94 9.72
N TYR A 76 11.79 -20.31 10.53
CA TYR A 76 11.65 -19.93 11.93
C TYR A 76 11.76 -21.14 12.87
N SER A 77 12.50 -22.20 12.50
CA SER A 77 12.79 -23.27 13.46
C SER A 77 13.67 -22.68 14.59
N PHE A 78 13.02 -22.38 15.71
CA PHE A 78 13.69 -21.89 16.90
C PHE A 78 14.39 -23.03 17.66
N ASP A 79 14.49 -24.23 17.09
CA ASP A 79 15.04 -25.41 17.77
C ASP A 79 16.45 -25.15 18.31
N ASN A 80 17.33 -24.53 17.53
CA ASN A 80 18.68 -24.14 17.97
C ASN A 80 18.66 -23.14 19.14
N ILE A 81 17.72 -22.18 19.13
CA ILE A 81 17.58 -21.20 20.20
C ILE A 81 16.98 -21.87 21.44
N THR A 82 16.05 -22.79 21.25
CA THR A 82 15.34 -23.51 22.30
C THR A 82 16.27 -24.49 23.02
N GLU A 83 17.12 -25.21 22.28
CA GLU A 83 18.19 -26.03 22.86
C GLU A 83 19.17 -25.19 23.66
N ARG A 84 19.56 -24.02 23.13
CA ARG A 84 20.48 -23.11 23.82
C ARG A 84 19.88 -22.52 25.09
N ILE A 85 18.58 -22.24 25.09
CA ILE A 85 17.83 -21.83 26.29
C ILE A 85 17.78 -22.97 27.31
N LYS A 86 17.52 -24.22 26.88
CA LYS A 86 17.56 -25.39 27.78
C LYS A 86 18.93 -25.55 28.44
N LEU A 87 20.01 -25.51 27.67
CA LEU A 87 21.38 -25.61 28.19
C LEU A 87 21.72 -24.46 29.16
N LEU A 88 21.24 -23.24 28.89
CA LEU A 88 21.41 -22.11 29.79
C LEU A 88 20.64 -22.30 31.10
N ASN A 89 19.43 -22.82 31.05
CA ASN A 89 18.62 -23.10 32.23
C ASN A 89 19.25 -24.19 33.10
N GLU A 90 19.71 -25.30 32.50
CA GLU A 90 20.44 -26.34 33.24
C GLU A 90 21.71 -25.80 33.91
N LYS A 91 22.42 -24.89 33.23
CA LYS A 91 23.59 -24.22 33.80
C LYS A 91 23.21 -23.29 34.95
N ILE A 92 22.09 -22.57 34.86
CA ILE A 92 21.57 -21.73 35.96
C ILE A 92 21.22 -22.59 37.16
N ASP A 93 20.55 -23.72 36.96
CA ASP A 93 20.16 -24.62 38.04
C ASP A 93 21.39 -25.22 38.73
N SER A 94 22.42 -25.60 37.96
CA SER A 94 23.70 -26.07 38.52
C SER A 94 24.44 -25.01 39.35
N LEU A 95 24.28 -23.72 39.02
CA LEU A 95 24.87 -22.60 39.75
C LEU A 95 24.07 -22.20 40.99
N GLN A 96 22.77 -22.53 41.06
CA GLN A 96 21.95 -22.31 42.26
C GLN A 96 22.29 -23.31 43.37
N VAL A 97 22.72 -24.53 43.02
CA VAL A 97 23.11 -25.58 43.99
C VAL A 97 24.44 -25.25 44.72
N GLN A 98 25.27 -24.35 44.19
CA GLN A 98 26.60 -24.03 44.74
C GLN A 98 26.67 -22.82 45.68
N LYS A 99 25.55 -22.20 46.08
CA LYS A 99 25.60 -21.11 47.06
C LYS A 99 25.49 -21.67 48.49
N PRO A 100 26.56 -21.62 49.31
CA PRO A 100 26.40 -21.89 50.73
C PRO A 100 25.49 -20.81 51.34
N HIS A 101 24.49 -21.28 52.09
CA HIS A 101 23.65 -20.45 52.94
C HIS A 101 24.51 -19.60 53.88
N ILE A 102 24.59 -18.30 53.62
CA ILE A 102 25.00 -17.32 54.62
C ILE A 102 23.81 -16.37 54.76
N GLU A 103 23.10 -16.53 55.87
CA GLU A 103 22.03 -15.65 56.30
C GLU A 103 22.63 -14.27 56.62
N HIS A 104 22.50 -13.33 55.69
CA HIS A 104 22.74 -11.92 55.96
C HIS A 104 21.41 -11.17 55.83
N THR A 105 20.74 -11.02 56.96
CA THR A 105 19.50 -10.24 57.14
C THR A 105 19.60 -8.81 56.58
N GLY A 106 20.78 -8.17 56.64
CA GLY A 106 21.00 -6.85 56.02
C GLY A 106 21.05 -6.87 54.48
N LEU A 107 21.44 -7.98 53.85
CA LEU A 107 21.52 -8.08 52.38
C LEU A 107 20.12 -8.21 51.76
N TYR A 108 19.17 -8.81 52.49
CA TYR A 108 17.79 -8.96 52.05
C TYR A 108 17.07 -7.61 52.02
N GLU A 109 17.22 -6.78 53.06
CA GLU A 109 16.67 -5.42 53.07
C GLU A 109 17.27 -4.53 51.99
N ILE A 110 18.59 -4.63 51.75
CA ILE A 110 19.27 -3.90 50.67
C ILE A 110 18.75 -4.37 49.31
N LYS A 111 18.58 -5.69 49.10
CA LYS A 111 17.96 -6.23 47.87
C LYS A 111 16.53 -5.75 47.68
N GLN A 112 15.72 -5.73 48.73
CA GLN A 112 14.31 -5.32 48.68
C GLN A 112 14.17 -3.81 48.39
N ARG A 113 15.08 -2.99 48.93
CA ARG A 113 15.24 -1.58 48.55
C ARG A 113 15.72 -1.40 47.11
N LEU A 114 16.63 -2.26 46.64
CA LEU A 114 17.11 -2.21 45.27
C LEU A 114 16.01 -2.57 44.27
N THR A 115 15.21 -3.61 44.55
CA THR A 115 14.09 -4.03 43.69
C THR A 115 12.99 -2.98 43.64
N SER A 116 12.64 -2.35 44.77
CA SER A 116 11.64 -1.27 44.78
C SER A 116 12.13 -0.02 44.02
N LEU A 117 13.40 0.35 44.15
CA LEU A 117 14.00 1.45 43.37
C LEU A 117 14.11 1.12 41.88
N GLU A 118 14.40 -0.13 41.51
CA GLU A 118 14.40 -0.58 40.12
C GLU A 118 13.00 -0.60 39.52
N GLU A 119 11.99 -1.05 40.25
CA GLU A 119 10.59 -1.00 39.81
C GLU A 119 10.10 0.43 39.63
N GLN A 120 10.47 1.34 40.52
CA GLN A 120 10.13 2.77 40.41
C GLN A 120 10.84 3.43 39.20
N LYS A 121 12.10 3.08 38.93
CA LYS A 121 12.82 3.49 37.71
C LYS A 121 12.20 2.89 36.45
N ARG A 122 11.85 1.61 36.46
CA ARG A 122 11.19 0.94 35.31
C ARG A 122 9.82 1.55 35.04
N ALA A 123 9.04 1.85 36.07
CA ALA A 123 7.76 2.51 35.94
C ALA A 123 7.90 3.92 35.34
N THR A 124 8.84 4.73 35.83
CA THR A 124 9.07 6.10 35.30
C THR A 124 9.63 6.11 33.88
N ILE A 125 10.51 5.17 33.52
CA ILE A 125 11.00 5.00 32.14
C ILE A 125 9.86 4.54 31.23
N ARG A 126 9.09 3.54 31.65
CA ARG A 126 7.93 3.02 30.90
C ARG A 126 6.91 4.13 30.67
N GLU A 127 6.63 4.95 31.67
CA GLU A 127 5.73 6.09 31.56
C GLU A 127 6.27 7.16 30.61
N LYS A 128 7.57 7.47 30.66
CA LYS A 128 8.22 8.39 29.70
C LYS A 128 8.19 7.87 28.27
N VAL A 129 8.40 6.56 28.08
CA VAL A 129 8.32 5.90 26.76
C VAL A 129 6.88 5.91 26.25
N ILE A 130 5.91 5.54 27.08
CA ILE A 130 4.49 5.58 26.72
C ILE A 130 4.08 7.00 26.34
N LYS A 131 4.44 8.02 27.13
CA LYS A 131 4.17 9.44 26.82
C LYS A 131 4.83 9.89 25.51
N ARG A 132 6.04 9.41 25.20
CA ARG A 132 6.71 9.72 23.93
C ARG A 132 6.07 9.00 22.75
N VAL A 133 5.68 7.74 22.92
CA VAL A 133 5.00 6.94 21.88
C VAL A 133 3.62 7.50 21.60
N THR A 134 2.84 7.87 22.61
CA THR A 134 1.50 8.46 22.41
C THR A 134 1.56 9.87 21.82
N ARG A 135 2.57 10.66 22.18
CA ARG A 135 2.82 11.96 21.54
C ARG A 135 3.22 11.79 20.07
N ASN A 136 4.11 10.85 19.78
CA ASN A 136 4.54 10.57 18.42
C ASN A 136 3.43 9.92 17.58
N SER A 137 2.57 9.09 18.17
CA SER A 137 1.43 8.50 17.47
C SER A 137 0.39 9.56 17.12
N LYS A 138 0.16 10.56 17.99
CA LYS A 138 -0.68 11.71 17.70
C LYS A 138 -0.20 12.47 16.45
N GLU A 139 1.08 12.81 16.42
CA GLU A 139 1.71 13.54 15.31
C GLU A 139 1.69 12.71 14.02
N TYR A 140 1.98 11.41 14.14
CA TYR A 140 1.93 10.47 13.02
C TYR A 140 0.54 10.42 12.40
N VAL A 141 -0.51 10.22 13.22
CA VAL A 141 -1.90 10.18 12.72
C VAL A 141 -2.29 11.52 12.11
N LYS A 142 -1.86 12.65 12.68
CA LYS A 142 -2.08 13.98 12.12
C LYS A 142 -1.45 14.12 10.72
N SER A 143 -0.18 13.73 10.59
CA SER A 143 0.56 13.76 9.32
C SER A 143 -0.05 12.85 8.25
N LEU A 144 -0.60 11.70 8.67
CA LEU A 144 -1.24 10.74 7.80
C LEU A 144 -2.59 11.26 7.28
N ILE A 145 -3.42 11.84 8.15
CA ILE A 145 -4.68 12.47 7.74
C ILE A 145 -4.40 13.57 6.70
N LEU A 146 -3.38 14.40 6.93
CA LEU A 146 -2.93 15.42 5.97
C LEU A 146 -2.47 14.80 4.65
N SER A 147 -1.72 13.70 4.70
CA SER A 147 -1.28 12.94 3.51
C SER A 147 -2.47 12.44 2.69
N TYR A 148 -3.53 11.92 3.32
CA TYR A 148 -4.73 11.49 2.62
C TYR A 148 -5.49 12.66 1.99
N ILE A 149 -5.64 13.78 2.70
CA ILE A 149 -6.30 14.96 2.14
C ILE A 149 -5.51 15.49 0.93
N ARG A 150 -4.17 15.48 0.99
CA ARG A 150 -3.31 15.83 -0.16
C ARG A 150 -3.46 14.85 -1.33
N LYS A 151 -3.46 13.55 -1.06
CA LYS A 151 -3.52 12.50 -2.09
C LYS A 151 -4.84 12.47 -2.84
N TYR A 152 -5.96 12.61 -2.13
CA TYR A 152 -7.28 12.46 -2.73
C TYR A 152 -7.89 13.78 -3.19
N SER A 153 -7.25 14.93 -2.94
CA SER A 153 -7.67 16.32 -3.23
C SER A 153 -9.01 16.76 -2.59
N GLN A 154 -9.98 15.86 -2.53
CA GLN A 154 -11.28 15.99 -1.91
C GLN A 154 -11.64 14.65 -1.26
N ILE A 155 -11.78 14.64 0.06
CA ILE A 155 -12.17 13.44 0.81
C ILE A 155 -13.22 13.78 1.86
N SER A 156 -14.22 12.93 2.03
CA SER A 156 -15.23 13.13 3.07
C SER A 156 -14.70 12.75 4.45
N GLY A 157 -15.19 13.41 5.49
CA GLY A 157 -14.84 13.05 6.87
C GLY A 157 -15.20 11.60 7.24
N LEU A 158 -16.23 11.04 6.60
CA LEU A 158 -16.64 9.65 6.80
C LEU A 158 -15.61 8.68 6.21
N GLN A 159 -15.16 8.92 4.97
CA GLN A 159 -14.13 8.10 4.33
C GLN A 159 -12.80 8.16 5.08
N LEU A 160 -12.38 9.35 5.53
CA LEU A 160 -11.19 9.50 6.37
C LEU A 160 -11.30 8.70 7.67
N LYS A 161 -12.46 8.74 8.32
CA LYS A 161 -12.73 7.98 9.54
C LYS A 161 -12.66 6.47 9.25
N ASP A 162 -13.24 6.00 8.16
CA ASP A 162 -13.18 4.58 7.79
C ASP A 162 -11.73 4.14 7.54
N MET A 163 -10.94 4.89 6.77
CA MET A 163 -9.54 4.56 6.51
C MET A 163 -8.64 4.58 7.76
N VAL A 164 -8.75 5.61 8.60
CA VAL A 164 -7.82 5.80 9.73
C VAL A 164 -8.23 4.99 10.96
N VAL A 165 -9.53 4.89 11.23
CA VAL A 165 -10.06 4.24 12.44
C VAL A 165 -10.44 2.79 12.18
N HIS A 166 -11.13 2.50 11.07
CA HIS A 166 -11.64 1.15 10.81
C HIS A 166 -10.63 0.27 10.07
N ASP A 167 -10.00 0.76 9.00
CA ASP A 167 -9.06 -0.04 8.21
C ASP A 167 -7.70 -0.16 8.90
N GLN A 168 -7.17 0.95 9.43
CA GLN A 168 -5.82 0.97 10.02
C GLN A 168 -5.78 0.89 11.55
N GLY A 169 -6.90 1.13 12.24
CA GLY A 169 -6.98 1.02 13.69
C GLY A 169 -6.01 1.94 14.46
N LEU A 170 -5.57 3.06 13.86
CA LEU A 170 -4.50 3.89 14.42
C LEU A 170 -4.95 4.75 15.60
N CYS A 171 -6.24 5.05 15.69
CA CYS A 171 -6.80 5.83 16.78
C CYS A 171 -8.29 5.49 17.02
N SER A 172 -8.80 5.87 18.20
CA SER A 172 -10.23 5.72 18.51
C SER A 172 -11.08 6.74 17.72
N LYS A 173 -12.38 6.47 17.55
CA LYS A 173 -13.33 7.43 16.92
C LYS A 173 -13.25 8.81 17.58
N SER A 174 -13.21 8.87 18.90
CA SER A 174 -13.12 10.14 19.64
C SER A 174 -11.78 10.86 19.42
N SER A 175 -10.68 10.12 19.37
CA SER A 175 -9.35 10.67 19.07
C SER A 175 -9.29 11.22 17.65
N PHE A 176 -9.90 10.52 16.69
CA PHE A 176 -9.97 10.95 15.29
C PHE A 176 -10.64 12.31 15.15
N TYR A 177 -11.84 12.51 15.72
CA TYR A 177 -12.54 13.79 15.60
C TYR A 177 -11.78 14.96 16.25
N ARG A 178 -11.14 14.73 17.41
CA ARG A 178 -10.28 15.75 18.04
C ARG A 178 -9.09 16.13 17.17
N LEU A 179 -8.44 15.14 16.55
CA LEU A 179 -7.31 15.39 15.63
C LEU A 179 -7.76 16.11 14.36
N LEU A 180 -8.94 15.77 13.85
CA LEU A 180 -9.52 16.41 12.69
C LEU A 180 -9.83 17.89 12.97
N GLU A 181 -10.40 18.21 14.14
CA GLU A 181 -10.61 19.59 14.60
C GLU A 181 -9.29 20.36 14.74
N GLU A 182 -8.25 19.74 15.29
CA GLU A 182 -6.91 20.36 15.37
C GLU A 182 -6.29 20.62 13.98
N ILE A 183 -6.57 19.76 12.99
CA ILE A 183 -6.11 19.98 11.62
C ILE A 183 -6.93 21.09 10.96
N GLU A 184 -8.25 21.14 11.20
CA GLU A 184 -9.13 22.23 10.75
C GLU A 184 -8.63 23.58 11.28
N SER A 185 -8.13 23.64 12.52
CA SER A 185 -7.59 24.88 13.11
C SER A 185 -6.20 25.27 12.61
N THR A 186 -5.47 24.37 11.93
CA THR A 186 -4.12 24.66 11.40
C THR A 186 -4.15 25.37 10.03
N ASP A 187 -5.35 25.62 9.46
CA ASP A 187 -5.61 26.29 8.17
C ASP A 187 -4.93 25.70 6.91
N GLU A 188 -4.29 24.53 7.04
CA GLU A 188 -3.69 23.77 5.93
C GLU A 188 -4.74 23.14 4.99
N ILE A 189 -5.99 23.05 5.45
CA ILE A 189 -7.10 22.38 4.76
C ILE A 189 -8.29 23.32 4.58
N GLY A 190 -8.95 23.23 3.43
CA GLY A 190 -10.23 23.87 3.15
C GLY A 190 -11.39 22.95 3.47
N ILE A 191 -12.47 23.51 4.00
CA ILE A 191 -13.70 22.76 4.29
C ILE A 191 -14.75 23.15 3.25
N ALA A 192 -15.24 22.17 2.49
CA ALA A 192 -16.39 22.34 1.60
C ALA A 192 -17.57 21.54 2.14
N LYS A 193 -18.73 22.18 2.33
CA LYS A 193 -19.97 21.49 2.68
C LYS A 193 -20.75 21.20 1.40
N LYS A 194 -21.01 19.92 1.11
CA LYS A 194 -21.90 19.50 0.03
C LYS A 194 -23.06 18.73 0.66
N GLY A 195 -24.20 19.40 0.85
CA GLY A 195 -25.36 18.85 1.56
C GLY A 195 -25.08 18.61 3.05
N LYS A 196 -25.34 17.39 3.54
CA LYS A 196 -25.12 16.98 4.95
C LYS A 196 -23.68 16.56 5.25
N GLN A 197 -22.80 16.51 4.25
CA GLN A 197 -21.44 15.98 4.40
C GLN A 197 -20.38 17.08 4.31
N LYS A 198 -19.39 17.01 5.21
CA LYS A 198 -18.18 17.84 5.18
C LYS A 198 -17.11 17.14 4.32
N TYR A 199 -16.54 17.89 3.40
CA TYR A 199 -15.42 17.51 2.55
C TYR A 199 -14.19 18.33 2.91
N TYR A 200 -13.05 17.66 2.94
CA TYR A 200 -11.76 18.24 3.22
C TYR A 200 -10.97 18.37 1.92
N LEU A 201 -10.51 19.59 1.65
CA LEU A 201 -9.76 19.98 0.47
C LEU A 201 -8.36 20.41 0.91
N TYR A 202 -7.34 20.11 0.12
CA TYR A 202 -6.01 20.66 0.36
C TYR A 202 -5.92 22.10 -0.16
N LYS A 203 -5.49 23.06 0.67
CA LYS A 203 -5.17 24.41 0.21
C LYS A 203 -3.70 24.42 -0.23
N PRO A 204 -3.37 24.63 -1.52
CA PRO A 204 -1.99 24.87 -1.89
C PRO A 204 -1.54 26.18 -1.24
N ILE A 205 -0.48 26.11 -0.44
CA ILE A 205 0.20 27.29 0.10
C ILE A 205 0.61 28.15 -1.10
N LYS A 206 0.02 29.34 -1.25
CA LYS A 206 0.57 30.37 -2.14
C LYS A 206 1.90 30.80 -1.51
N GLN A 207 3.01 30.33 -2.08
CA GLN A 207 4.31 30.92 -1.80
C GLN A 207 4.28 32.36 -2.34
N ASN A 208 4.24 33.33 -1.43
CA ASN A 208 4.61 34.72 -1.70
C ASN A 208 6.04 34.92 -1.21
#